data_AF-A0A479ZPJ9-F1
#
_entry.id   AF-A0A479ZPJ9-F1
#
_cell.length_a   1.000
_cell.length_b   1.000
_cell.length_c   1.000
_cell.angle_alpha   90.00
_cell.angle_beta   90.00
_cell.angle_gamma   90.00
#
_symmetry.space_group_name_H-M   'P 1'
#
loop_
_entity.id
_entity.type
_entity.pdbx_description
1 polymer ?
#
loop_
_entity_poly.entity_id
_entity_poly.type
_entity_poly.pdbx_seq_one_letter_code
_entity_poly.pdbx_strand_id
1 'polypeptide(L)'
;MTNIVLTLSIVILALIAFIFEWLPVDLTALTVTVVLMLLKLVTPEEGISGFGNPATITVMAMFILSAGITKTGVVQTVRDWLLKWGGTTASQQILVMGLIVGPITAFINNTAVVAIFLPIVEDWCRKQKISPSKLLIPLSYATVLGGMITVIGTSTNVLASGISKQLGYGEFQLFQFTRLGIITFIIGIIYLAVVAPRLLPDRKPANFDLMQTEYGLKDYVSELVITPRSSLVGQTLKESEIQRKFDLDVLELIQNNMRFAQPLADKLLAAGDILIVRSSREDLLKIRDEKGLDILPDIKFKQESLETILSSGQEKIAEVLILSNSRLIGTTLKDLRFRQRYNATVLAIRRGSELVQGRLGKVTLRFGDLLLLQGPKQSFIGLQTTRELLVLEERDVETLRQDKAWIALAIVLGVIILAAFEIMPILVSALAGVILMVITGCLKPGEIYGSVRWDVIFLLAGLIPLGIAMDKSGATQWLADTLVGFGGHLSGYWILLLFYIATSILTEVLSNNATVVLMIPIAVKVSVALGLNPFAFMYAVTFAASNSYMTPIGYQTNTMVYSPGGYKFFDFTRVGAPLNLILTIVTPLLIIWLYGL
;
A
#
# COMPACT_ATOMS: atom_id res chain seq x y z
N MET A 1 39.85 10.46 18.61
CA MET A 1 40.06 9.31 17.69
C MET A 1 39.20 8.11 18.09
N THR A 2 39.31 7.56 19.31
CA THR A 2 38.52 6.37 19.71
C THR A 2 37.00 6.54 19.56
N ASN A 3 36.44 7.66 20.02
CA ASN A 3 35.00 7.94 19.87
C ASN A 3 34.60 8.17 18.40
N ILE A 4 35.49 8.74 17.57
CA ILE A 4 35.25 8.92 16.13
C ILE A 4 35.13 7.54 15.46
N VAL A 5 36.12 6.67 15.69
CA VAL A 5 36.13 5.32 15.11
C VAL A 5 34.92 4.52 15.57
N LEU A 6 34.59 4.55 16.87
CA LEU A 6 33.44 3.85 17.42
C LEU A 6 32.12 4.34 16.80
N THR A 7 31.90 5.65 16.75
CA THR A 7 30.70 6.23 16.13
C THR A 7 30.61 5.90 14.64
N LEU A 8 31.73 6.00 13.90
CA LEU A 8 31.75 5.65 12.48
C LEU A 8 31.51 4.16 12.25
N SER A 9 32.02 3.27 13.10
CA SER A 9 31.71 1.83 13.04
C SER A 9 30.22 1.57 13.25
N ILE A 10 29.57 2.26 14.21
CA ILE A 10 28.12 2.14 14.43
C ILE A 10 27.35 2.67 13.23
N VAL A 11 27.75 3.80 12.66
CA VAL A 11 27.15 4.32 11.42
C VAL A 11 27.25 3.28 10.32
N ILE A 12 28.44 2.73 10.04
CA ILE A 12 28.63 1.72 8.98
C ILE A 12 27.77 0.48 9.24
N LEU A 13 27.73 -0.03 10.48
CA LEU A 13 26.89 -1.17 10.84
C LEU A 13 25.39 -0.85 10.69
N ALA A 14 24.96 0.36 11.06
CA ALA A 14 23.59 0.82 10.86
C ALA A 14 23.25 0.89 9.37
N LEU A 15 24.14 1.42 8.52
CA LEU A 15 23.94 1.47 7.08
C LEU A 15 23.82 0.06 6.49
N ILE A 16 24.70 -0.88 6.91
CA ILE A 16 24.62 -2.28 6.52
C ILE A 16 23.27 -2.89 6.93
N ALA A 17 22.84 -2.67 8.17
CA ALA A 17 21.57 -3.18 8.67
C ALA A 17 20.36 -2.60 7.90
N PHE A 18 20.40 -1.31 7.53
CA PHE A 18 19.37 -0.68 6.69
C PHE A 18 19.37 -1.24 5.26
N ILE A 19 20.54 -1.53 4.68
CA ILE A 19 20.66 -2.08 3.32
C ILE A 19 20.15 -3.52 3.26
N PHE A 20 20.51 -4.36 4.24
CA PHE A 20 20.09 -5.76 4.22
C PHE A 20 18.68 -5.97 4.81
N GLU A 21 18.08 -4.94 5.40
CA GLU A 21 16.77 -4.98 6.06
C GLU A 21 16.57 -6.23 6.94
N TRP A 22 17.62 -6.69 7.64
CA TRP A 22 17.55 -7.88 8.52
C TRP A 22 16.48 -7.74 9.61
N LEU A 23 16.26 -6.49 10.04
CA LEU A 23 15.21 -6.07 10.94
C LEU A 23 14.44 -4.92 10.28
N PRO A 24 13.15 -4.73 10.62
CA PRO A 24 12.40 -3.53 10.25
C PRO A 24 13.19 -2.25 10.54
N VAL A 25 13.09 -1.25 9.66
CA VAL A 25 13.90 -0.01 9.72
C VAL A 25 13.76 0.74 11.05
N ASP A 26 12.58 0.73 11.64
CA ASP A 26 12.28 1.31 12.95
C ASP A 26 13.00 0.59 14.08
N LEU A 27 13.00 -0.75 14.05
CA LEU A 27 13.72 -1.57 15.02
C LEU A 27 15.24 -1.41 14.89
N THR A 28 15.75 -1.28 13.66
CA THR A 28 17.16 -0.97 13.40
C THR A 28 17.53 0.37 14.02
N ALA A 29 16.73 1.42 13.84
CA ALA A 29 16.97 2.74 14.44
C ALA A 29 16.96 2.71 15.98
N LEU A 30 16.03 1.97 16.58
CA LEU A 30 15.99 1.77 18.04
C LEU A 30 17.22 1.01 18.53
N THR A 31 17.66 -0.01 17.80
CA THR A 31 18.87 -0.77 18.14
C THR A 31 20.09 0.13 18.13
N VAL A 32 20.24 0.97 17.10
CA VAL A 32 21.30 1.98 17.02
C VAL A 32 21.26 2.91 18.24
N THR A 33 20.09 3.44 18.58
CA THR A 33 19.90 4.30 19.76
C THR A 33 20.36 3.62 21.05
N VAL A 34 19.94 2.37 21.27
CA VAL A 34 20.32 1.59 22.46
C VAL A 34 21.82 1.35 22.49
N VAL A 35 22.43 0.97 21.37
CA VAL A 35 23.88 0.75 21.27
C VAL A 35 24.65 2.03 21.57
N LEU A 36 24.22 3.19 21.06
CA LEU A 36 24.85 4.49 21.35
C LEU A 36 24.80 4.83 22.85
N MET A 37 23.68 4.57 23.52
CA MET A 37 23.53 4.78 24.96
C MET A 37 24.42 3.81 25.76
N LEU A 38 24.44 2.52 25.41
CA LEU A 38 25.26 1.51 26.09
C LEU A 38 26.76 1.83 25.98
N LEU A 39 27.17 2.35 24.84
CA LEU A 39 28.55 2.77 24.58
C LEU A 39 28.87 4.18 25.12
N LYS A 40 27.91 4.83 25.79
CA LYS A 40 28.03 6.18 26.37
C LYS A 40 28.45 7.25 25.36
N LEU A 41 28.09 7.05 24.09
CA LEU A 41 28.26 8.08 23.04
C LEU A 41 27.20 9.17 23.14
N VAL A 42 26.05 8.84 23.73
CA VAL A 42 24.96 9.77 24.07
C VAL A 42 24.45 9.45 25.47
N THR A 43 23.87 10.45 26.15
CA THR A 43 23.19 10.20 27.42
C THR A 43 21.82 9.54 27.20
N PRO A 44 21.19 8.93 28.23
CA PRO A 44 19.84 8.40 28.11
C PRO A 44 18.81 9.45 27.64
N GLU A 45 18.92 10.69 28.12
CA GLU A 45 18.05 11.81 27.71
C GLU A 45 18.23 12.13 26.22
N GLU A 46 19.47 12.14 25.74
CA GLU A 46 19.79 12.32 24.32
C GLU A 46 19.31 11.15 23.48
N GLY A 47 19.41 9.92 24.00
CA GLY A 47 18.91 8.70 23.37
C GLY A 47 17.40 8.72 23.12
N ILE A 48 16.61 9.30 24.02
CA ILE A 48 15.15 9.42 23.86
C ILE A 48 14.69 10.77 23.31
N SER A 49 15.62 11.72 23.14
CA SER A 49 15.31 13.09 22.70
C SER A 49 14.53 13.14 21.39
N GLY A 50 14.69 12.12 20.54
CA GLY A 50 14.01 12.05 19.26
C GLY A 50 12.50 11.87 19.32
N PHE A 51 11.97 11.35 20.42
CA PHE A 51 10.52 11.24 20.65
C PHE A 51 9.86 12.58 20.99
N GLY A 52 10.63 13.51 21.58
CA GLY A 52 10.19 14.87 21.86
C GLY A 52 10.46 15.85 20.72
N ASN A 53 11.01 15.38 19.59
CA ASN A 53 11.42 16.26 18.51
C ASN A 53 10.21 16.85 17.77
N PRO A 54 10.18 18.18 17.56
CA PRO A 54 9.07 18.85 16.86
C PRO A 54 8.78 18.28 15.46
N ALA A 55 9.80 17.84 14.73
CA ALA A 55 9.62 17.26 13.39
C ALA A 55 8.85 15.95 13.49
N THR A 56 9.30 15.04 14.37
CA THR A 56 8.66 13.74 14.63
C THR A 56 7.19 13.91 15.00
N ILE A 57 6.86 14.87 15.88
CA ILE A 57 5.48 15.14 16.30
C ILE A 57 4.66 15.77 15.16
N THR A 58 5.26 16.64 14.34
CA THR A 58 4.60 17.21 13.16
C THR A 58 4.23 16.12 12.16
N VAL A 59 5.14 15.17 11.89
CA VAL A 59 4.87 14.01 11.03
C VAL A 59 3.66 13.22 11.54
N MET A 60 3.63 12.95 12.85
CA MET A 60 2.52 12.25 13.48
C MET A 60 1.20 12.99 13.29
N ALA A 61 1.17 14.30 13.53
CA ALA A 61 -0.02 15.13 13.33
C ALA A 61 -0.50 15.12 11.87
N MET A 62 0.42 15.17 10.90
CA MET A 62 0.08 15.10 9.47
C MET A 62 -0.53 13.76 9.07
N PHE A 63 -0.07 12.63 9.62
CA PHE A 63 -0.73 11.34 9.39
C PHE A 63 -2.18 11.33 9.89
N ILE A 64 -2.42 11.93 11.06
CA ILE A 64 -3.77 12.01 11.64
C ILE A 64 -4.68 12.92 10.79
N LEU A 65 -4.19 14.08 10.37
CA LEU A 65 -4.93 14.99 9.47
C LEU A 65 -5.27 14.32 8.13
N SER A 66 -4.31 13.62 7.53
CA SER A 66 -4.50 12.87 6.29
C SER A 66 -5.57 11.78 6.44
N ALA A 67 -5.59 11.09 7.58
CA ALA A 67 -6.63 10.11 7.90
C ALA A 67 -8.01 10.76 8.09
N GLY A 68 -8.07 11.95 8.70
CA GLY A 68 -9.29 12.75 8.79
C GLY A 68 -9.92 13.01 7.42
N ILE A 69 -9.14 13.53 6.46
CA ILE A 69 -9.60 13.76 5.07
C ILE A 69 -10.08 12.45 4.42
N THR A 70 -9.34 11.37 4.64
CA THR A 70 -9.67 10.06 4.08
C THR A 70 -10.99 9.49 4.63
N LYS A 71 -11.27 9.70 5.93
CA LYS A 71 -12.44 9.18 6.64
C LYS A 71 -13.71 10.00 6.40
N THR A 72 -13.59 11.27 6.02
CA THR A 72 -14.73 12.10 5.63
C THR A 72 -15.15 11.93 4.18
N GLY A 73 -14.48 11.07 3.39
CA GLY A 73 -14.92 10.75 2.04
C GLY A 73 -14.72 11.88 1.02
N VAL A 74 -13.89 12.90 1.30
CA VAL A 74 -13.53 13.97 0.34
C VAL A 74 -13.09 13.39 -1.01
N VAL A 75 -12.39 12.26 -0.97
CA VAL A 75 -11.88 11.56 -2.17
C VAL A 75 -13.00 10.91 -3.00
N GLN A 76 -14.18 10.62 -2.43
CA GLN A 76 -15.29 10.01 -3.15
C GLN A 76 -16.04 11.00 -4.05
N THR A 77 -16.11 12.28 -3.67
CA THR A 77 -16.67 13.34 -4.52
C THR A 77 -15.91 13.46 -5.85
N VAL A 78 -14.65 13.04 -5.86
CA VAL A 78 -13.75 13.09 -7.02
C VAL A 78 -14.03 11.98 -8.04
N ARG A 79 -14.62 10.85 -7.60
CA ARG A 79 -15.05 9.74 -8.48
C ARG A 79 -15.97 10.24 -9.59
N ASP A 80 -16.96 11.04 -9.23
CA ASP A 80 -18.03 11.46 -10.12
C ASP A 80 -17.52 12.48 -11.16
N TRP A 81 -16.51 13.28 -10.80
CA TRP A 81 -15.80 14.15 -11.74
C TRP A 81 -14.99 13.35 -12.75
N LEU A 82 -14.27 12.32 -12.31
CA LEU A 82 -13.45 11.47 -13.17
C LEU A 82 -14.30 10.78 -14.26
N LEU A 83 -15.47 10.25 -13.87
CA LEU A 83 -16.40 9.61 -14.81
C LEU A 83 -17.02 10.60 -15.80
N LYS A 84 -17.27 11.85 -15.37
CA LYS A 84 -17.91 12.88 -16.21
C LYS A 84 -16.93 13.53 -17.19
N TRP A 85 -15.66 13.71 -16.80
CA TRP A 85 -14.66 14.48 -17.56
C TRP A 85 -13.61 13.58 -18.24
N GLY A 86 -13.76 12.27 -18.11
CA GLY A 86 -12.74 11.27 -18.41
C GLY A 86 -12.21 11.21 -19.84
N GLY A 87 -12.89 11.80 -20.83
CA GLY A 87 -12.48 11.72 -22.22
C GLY A 87 -12.64 10.31 -22.83
N THR A 88 -12.38 10.18 -24.12
CA THR A 88 -12.66 8.97 -24.91
C THR A 88 -11.41 8.17 -25.29
N THR A 89 -10.22 8.77 -25.16
CA THR A 89 -8.93 8.14 -25.51
C THR A 89 -8.09 7.88 -24.26
N ALA A 90 -7.27 6.82 -24.27
CA ALA A 90 -6.41 6.48 -23.12
C ALA A 90 -5.51 7.64 -22.69
N SER A 91 -4.98 8.43 -23.63
CA SER A 91 -4.18 9.63 -23.34
C SER A 91 -4.96 10.71 -22.58
N GLN A 92 -6.20 11.00 -23.00
CA GLN A 92 -7.06 11.95 -22.29
C GLN A 92 -7.43 11.45 -20.91
N GLN A 93 -7.73 10.15 -20.79
CA GLN A 93 -8.08 9.51 -19.53
C GLN A 93 -6.93 9.59 -18.53
N ILE A 94 -5.71 9.29 -18.96
CA ILE A 94 -4.51 9.41 -18.13
C ILE A 94 -4.27 10.87 -17.74
N LEU A 95 -4.42 11.81 -18.67
CA LEU A 95 -4.24 13.24 -18.39
C LEU A 95 -5.24 13.75 -17.36
N VAL A 96 -6.53 13.48 -17.56
CA VAL A 96 -7.61 13.90 -16.66
C VAL A 96 -7.44 13.27 -15.28
N MET A 97 -7.13 11.96 -15.23
CA MET A 97 -6.83 11.28 -13.98
C MET A 97 -5.62 11.89 -13.29
N GLY A 98 -4.54 12.16 -14.02
CA GLY A 98 -3.34 12.79 -13.48
C GLY A 98 -3.61 14.18 -12.90
N LEU A 99 -4.34 15.02 -13.63
CA LEU A 99 -4.70 16.38 -13.20
C LEU A 99 -5.65 16.41 -12.00
N ILE A 100 -6.43 15.35 -11.79
CA ILE A 100 -7.32 15.22 -10.64
C ILE A 100 -6.59 14.61 -9.44
N VAL A 101 -5.92 13.48 -9.64
CA VAL A 101 -5.28 12.70 -8.58
C VAL A 101 -4.02 13.39 -8.07
N GLY A 102 -3.21 13.95 -8.97
CA GLY A 102 -1.92 14.59 -8.67
C GLY A 102 -1.97 15.70 -7.61
N PRO A 103 -2.87 16.69 -7.74
CA PRO A 103 -3.02 17.73 -6.71
C PRO A 103 -3.51 17.19 -5.37
N ILE A 104 -4.35 16.13 -5.36
CA ILE A 104 -4.88 15.54 -4.12
C ILE A 104 -3.75 14.87 -3.32
N THR A 105 -2.90 14.12 -4.00
CA THR A 105 -1.77 13.42 -3.38
C THR A 105 -0.67 14.37 -2.89
N ALA A 106 -0.68 15.64 -3.31
CA ALA A 106 0.21 16.66 -2.75
C ALA A 106 -0.09 16.93 -1.26
N PHE A 107 -1.25 16.52 -0.75
CA PHE A 107 -1.66 16.75 0.64
C PHE A 107 -2.15 15.47 1.35
N ILE A 108 -2.39 14.39 0.61
CA ILE A 108 -2.85 13.11 1.12
C ILE A 108 -1.83 12.03 0.80
N ASN A 109 -1.60 11.11 1.74
CA ASN A 109 -0.68 10.00 1.54
C ASN A 109 -1.00 9.20 0.27
N ASN A 110 0.01 9.01 -0.57
CA ASN A 110 -0.05 8.26 -1.83
C ASN A 110 -0.79 6.92 -1.72
N THR A 111 -0.55 6.17 -0.64
CA THR A 111 -1.12 4.85 -0.38
C THR A 111 -2.64 4.91 -0.24
N ALA A 112 -3.14 5.90 0.50
CA ALA A 112 -4.58 6.09 0.69
C ALA A 112 -5.26 6.53 -0.60
N VAL A 113 -4.60 7.40 -1.38
CA VAL A 113 -5.10 7.86 -2.67
C VAL A 113 -5.24 6.67 -3.63
N VAL A 114 -4.18 5.89 -3.85
CA VAL A 114 -4.26 4.72 -4.76
C VAL A 114 -5.29 3.71 -4.29
N ALA A 115 -5.36 3.39 -3.01
CA ALA A 115 -6.35 2.46 -2.48
C ALA A 115 -7.81 2.88 -2.77
N ILE A 116 -8.10 4.18 -2.78
CA ILE A 116 -9.45 4.71 -3.09
C ILE A 116 -9.68 4.77 -4.59
N PHE A 117 -8.70 5.24 -5.35
CA PHE A 117 -8.83 5.42 -6.79
C PHE A 117 -8.72 4.12 -7.58
N LEU A 118 -8.11 3.08 -7.04
CA LEU A 118 -7.99 1.78 -7.72
C LEU A 118 -9.36 1.19 -8.10
N PRO A 119 -10.32 0.97 -7.18
CA PRO A 119 -11.64 0.45 -7.54
C PRO A 119 -12.43 1.43 -8.43
N ILE A 120 -12.22 2.75 -8.25
CA ILE A 120 -12.84 3.78 -9.11
C ILE A 120 -12.34 3.67 -10.55
N VAL A 121 -11.03 3.52 -10.75
CA VAL A 121 -10.42 3.38 -12.07
C VAL A 121 -10.80 2.05 -12.69
N GLU A 122 -10.95 0.98 -11.90
CA GLU A 122 -11.48 -0.30 -12.39
C GLU A 122 -12.93 -0.20 -12.87
N ASP A 123 -13.83 0.43 -12.11
CA ASP A 123 -15.21 0.69 -12.54
C ASP A 123 -15.26 1.60 -13.77
N TRP A 124 -14.38 2.60 -13.82
CA TRP A 124 -14.29 3.48 -14.98
C TRP A 124 -13.83 2.73 -16.23
N CYS A 125 -12.78 1.91 -16.10
CA CYS A 125 -12.35 0.97 -17.11
C CYS A 125 -13.52 0.11 -17.56
N ARG A 126 -14.28 -0.48 -16.62
CA ARG A 126 -15.49 -1.30 -16.84
C ARG A 126 -16.51 -0.63 -17.75
N LYS A 127 -16.95 0.57 -17.35
CA LYS A 127 -17.96 1.35 -18.07
C LYS A 127 -17.49 1.77 -19.46
N GLN A 128 -16.21 2.09 -19.62
CA GLN A 128 -15.64 2.53 -20.89
C GLN A 128 -15.10 1.39 -21.77
N LYS A 129 -15.17 0.12 -21.30
CA LYS A 129 -14.63 -1.07 -22.00
C LYS A 129 -13.12 -0.98 -22.30
N ILE A 130 -12.35 -0.40 -21.38
CA ILE A 130 -10.90 -0.22 -21.50
C ILE A 130 -10.18 -1.13 -20.50
N SER A 131 -9.06 -1.71 -20.91
CA SER A 131 -8.23 -2.55 -20.05
C SER A 131 -7.66 -1.75 -18.86
N PRO A 132 -7.83 -2.20 -17.59
CA PRO A 132 -7.20 -1.58 -16.41
C PRO A 132 -5.68 -1.42 -16.53
N SER A 133 -5.03 -2.32 -17.27
CA SER A 133 -3.59 -2.26 -17.58
C SER A 133 -3.16 -0.96 -18.30
N LYS A 134 -4.10 -0.20 -18.87
CA LYS A 134 -3.81 1.11 -19.49
C LYS A 134 -3.86 2.28 -18.52
N LEU A 135 -4.50 2.15 -17.35
CA LEU A 135 -4.71 3.28 -16.43
C LEU A 135 -4.04 3.08 -15.06
N LEU A 136 -3.82 1.83 -14.63
CA LEU A 136 -3.38 1.58 -13.25
C LEU A 136 -1.88 1.92 -12.98
N ILE A 137 -0.94 1.67 -13.88
CA ILE A 137 0.43 2.23 -13.77
C ILE A 137 0.41 3.76 -13.77
N PRO A 138 -0.27 4.44 -14.74
CA PRO A 138 -0.41 5.89 -14.71
C PRO A 138 -1.01 6.45 -13.42
N LEU A 139 -1.99 5.76 -12.83
CA LEU A 139 -2.55 6.13 -11.53
C LEU A 139 -1.46 6.15 -10.44
N SER A 140 -0.68 5.06 -10.34
CA SER A 140 0.41 4.98 -9.36
C SER A 140 1.44 6.09 -9.59
N TYR A 141 1.91 6.27 -10.83
CA TYR A 141 2.97 7.24 -11.13
C TYR A 141 2.50 8.69 -10.95
N ALA A 142 1.27 9.01 -11.35
CA ALA A 142 0.68 10.33 -11.10
C ALA A 142 0.57 10.62 -9.60
N THR A 143 0.25 9.60 -8.81
CA THR A 143 0.22 9.71 -7.34
C THR A 143 1.62 9.95 -6.76
N VAL A 144 2.64 9.23 -7.24
CA VAL A 144 4.02 9.46 -6.79
C VAL A 144 4.49 10.87 -7.16
N LEU A 145 4.30 11.28 -8.42
CA LEU A 145 4.68 12.60 -8.92
C LEU A 145 3.97 13.73 -8.16
N GLY A 146 2.66 13.60 -7.90
CA GLY A 146 1.91 14.61 -7.17
C GLY A 146 2.31 14.68 -5.69
N GLY A 147 2.64 13.55 -5.06
CA GLY A 147 3.17 13.49 -3.70
C GLY A 147 4.49 14.24 -3.50
N MET A 148 5.22 14.51 -4.59
CA MET A 148 6.47 15.29 -4.59
C MET A 148 6.25 16.81 -4.63
N ILE A 149 5.01 17.29 -4.77
CA ILE A 149 4.71 18.73 -4.84
C ILE A 149 4.88 19.43 -3.49
N THR A 150 4.63 18.75 -2.37
CA THR A 150 4.82 19.32 -1.03
C THR A 150 5.60 18.39 -0.12
N VAL A 151 6.08 18.92 1.01
CA VAL A 151 6.76 18.12 2.02
C VAL A 151 5.84 17.05 2.63
N ILE A 152 4.53 17.31 2.75
CA ILE A 152 3.60 16.40 3.41
C ILE A 152 2.99 15.35 2.48
N GLY A 153 3.14 15.50 1.16
CA GLY A 153 2.53 14.60 0.17
C GLY A 153 2.97 13.14 0.33
N THR A 154 4.25 12.91 0.68
CA THR A 154 4.77 11.56 0.93
C THR A 154 5.59 11.46 2.21
N SER A 155 5.55 10.29 2.86
CA SER A 155 6.34 10.00 4.06
C SER A 155 7.84 10.17 3.83
N THR A 156 8.31 9.93 2.60
CA THR A 156 9.72 10.10 2.21
C THR A 156 10.18 11.56 2.37
N ASN A 157 9.34 12.51 1.97
CA ASN A 157 9.64 13.95 2.03
C ASN A 157 9.61 14.45 3.48
N VAL A 158 8.64 13.98 4.26
CA VAL A 158 8.57 14.32 5.68
C VAL A 158 9.77 13.75 6.44
N LEU A 159 10.17 12.51 6.13
CA LEU A 159 11.36 11.88 6.69
C LEU A 159 12.62 12.67 6.33
N ALA A 160 12.76 13.08 5.07
CA ALA A 160 13.87 13.91 4.62
C ALA A 160 13.94 15.26 5.35
N SER A 161 12.79 15.90 5.58
CA SER A 161 12.69 17.14 6.37
C SER A 161 13.17 16.94 7.82
N GLY A 162 12.77 15.82 8.44
CA GLY A 162 13.25 15.43 9.76
C GLY A 162 14.76 15.24 9.81
N ILE A 163 15.34 14.57 8.82
CA ILE A 163 16.80 14.37 8.72
C ILE A 163 17.53 15.70 8.46
N SER A 164 17.01 16.57 7.59
CA SER A 164 17.56 17.93 7.38
C SER A 164 17.71 18.68 8.70
N LYS A 165 16.67 18.64 9.54
CA LYS A 165 16.71 19.23 10.88
C LYS A 165 17.79 18.60 11.76
N GLN A 166 17.88 17.28 11.75
CA GLN A 166 18.89 16.54 12.53
C GLN A 166 20.32 16.91 12.13
N LEU A 167 20.54 17.22 10.86
CA LEU A 167 21.83 17.63 10.33
C LEU A 167 22.12 19.12 10.55
N GLY A 168 21.24 19.86 11.23
CA GLY A 168 21.42 21.28 11.56
C GLY A 168 20.87 22.28 10.53
N TYR A 169 20.14 21.82 9.51
CA TYR A 169 19.63 22.66 8.42
C TYR A 169 18.17 23.11 8.62
N GLY A 170 17.55 22.74 9.74
CA GLY A 170 16.13 23.00 9.99
C GLY A 170 15.20 22.09 9.17
N GLU A 171 13.90 22.25 9.40
CA GLU A 171 12.86 21.52 8.66
C GLU A 171 12.60 22.20 7.31
N PHE A 172 12.25 21.41 6.30
CA PHE A 172 11.74 21.95 5.05
C PHE A 172 10.40 22.65 5.27
N GLN A 173 10.27 23.85 4.73
CA GLN A 173 8.99 24.55 4.67
C GLN A 173 7.99 23.72 3.87
N LEU A 174 6.69 23.86 4.15
CA LEU A 174 5.63 23.08 3.50
C LEU A 174 5.74 23.07 1.97
N PHE A 175 6.04 24.24 1.38
CA PHE A 175 6.15 24.45 -0.06
C PHE A 175 7.59 24.53 -0.58
N GLN A 176 8.57 24.05 0.19
CA GLN A 176 10.00 24.06 -0.17
C GLN A 176 10.25 23.49 -1.57
N PHE A 177 9.53 22.41 -1.90
CA PHE A 177 9.68 21.65 -3.14
C PHE A 177 8.72 22.06 -4.25
N THR A 178 7.76 22.94 -3.99
CA THR A 178 6.59 23.08 -4.86
C THR A 178 6.93 23.52 -6.27
N ARG A 179 7.93 24.40 -6.44
CA ARG A 179 8.38 24.78 -7.79
C ARG A 179 8.97 23.58 -8.54
N LEU A 180 9.89 22.85 -7.92
CA LEU A 180 10.52 21.66 -8.51
C LEU A 180 9.49 20.53 -8.74
N GLY A 181 8.63 20.30 -7.76
CA GLY A 181 7.58 19.29 -7.77
C GLY A 181 6.53 19.54 -8.85
N ILE A 182 6.08 20.78 -9.04
CA ILE A 182 5.13 21.13 -10.12
C ILE A 182 5.77 20.90 -11.49
N ILE A 183 7.02 21.32 -11.70
CA ILE A 183 7.68 21.15 -13.00
C ILE A 183 7.87 19.65 -13.31
N THR A 184 8.39 18.88 -12.36
CA THR A 184 8.58 17.43 -12.53
C THR A 184 7.25 16.68 -12.66
N PHE A 185 6.20 17.10 -11.95
CA PHE A 185 4.84 16.60 -12.11
C PHE A 185 4.30 16.83 -13.51
N ILE A 186 4.41 18.06 -14.04
CA ILE A 186 3.96 18.39 -15.40
C ILE A 186 4.70 17.53 -16.44
N ILE A 187 6.03 17.41 -16.33
CA ILE A 187 6.83 16.58 -17.23
C ILE A 187 6.38 15.12 -17.17
N GLY A 188 6.18 14.59 -15.96
CA GLY A 188 5.74 13.22 -15.76
C GLY A 188 4.32 12.96 -16.27
N ILE A 189 3.37 13.87 -16.05
CA ILE A 189 2.01 13.75 -16.59
C ILE A 189 1.99 13.83 -18.12
N ILE A 190 2.78 14.72 -18.73
CA ILE A 190 2.91 14.79 -20.19
C ILE A 190 3.48 13.47 -20.74
N TYR A 191 4.53 12.94 -20.12
CA TYR A 191 5.09 11.63 -20.49
C TYR A 191 4.02 10.52 -20.37
N LEU A 192 3.28 10.49 -19.26
CA LEU A 192 2.23 9.51 -19.01
C LEU A 192 1.08 9.62 -20.01
N ALA A 193 0.71 10.83 -20.44
CA ALA A 193 -0.37 11.03 -21.40
C ALA A 193 0.05 10.75 -22.85
N VAL A 194 1.31 11.01 -23.21
CA VAL A 194 1.77 10.97 -24.62
C VAL A 194 2.57 9.72 -24.96
N VAL A 195 3.47 9.29 -24.08
CA VAL A 195 4.42 8.19 -24.34
C VAL A 195 3.95 6.88 -23.72
N ALA A 196 3.54 6.91 -22.44
CA ALA A 196 3.13 5.70 -21.73
C ALA A 196 1.99 4.91 -22.40
N PRO A 197 0.95 5.50 -23.05
CA PRO A 197 -0.14 4.71 -23.64
C PRO A 197 0.32 3.75 -24.74
N ARG A 198 1.44 4.10 -25.41
CA ARG A 198 2.09 3.26 -26.44
C ARG A 198 2.96 2.15 -25.84
N LEU A 199 3.49 2.35 -24.64
CA LEU A 199 4.33 1.38 -23.94
C LEU A 199 3.53 0.43 -23.05
N LEU A 200 2.39 0.89 -22.53
CA LEU A 200 1.53 0.16 -21.61
C LEU A 200 0.92 -1.06 -22.30
N PRO A 201 0.94 -2.23 -21.64
CA PRO A 201 0.31 -3.42 -22.18
C PRO A 201 -1.20 -3.20 -22.30
N ASP A 202 -1.79 -3.75 -23.36
CA ASP A 202 -3.23 -3.88 -23.48
C ASP A 202 -3.61 -5.31 -23.10
N ARG A 203 -3.74 -5.54 -21.79
CA ARG A 203 -4.20 -6.80 -21.24
C ARG A 203 -5.57 -6.55 -20.68
N LYS A 204 -6.58 -7.05 -21.39
CA LYS A 204 -7.85 -7.33 -20.74
C LYS A 204 -7.51 -8.34 -19.66
N PRO A 205 -7.63 -8.02 -18.36
CA PRO A 205 -7.63 -9.09 -17.37
C PRO A 205 -8.69 -10.08 -17.84
N ALA A 206 -8.47 -11.37 -17.65
CA ALA A 206 -9.50 -12.38 -17.91
C ALA A 206 -10.82 -12.07 -17.15
N ASN A 207 -10.81 -11.07 -16.26
CA ASN A 207 -11.79 -10.67 -15.25
C ASN A 207 -12.59 -9.38 -15.51
N PHE A 208 -12.81 -8.93 -16.74
CA PHE A 208 -13.73 -7.80 -16.92
C PHE A 208 -15.21 -8.15 -16.60
N ASP A 209 -15.53 -9.44 -16.49
CA ASP A 209 -16.84 -9.99 -16.13
C ASP A 209 -16.84 -10.80 -14.81
N LEU A 210 -15.70 -11.00 -14.13
CA LEU A 210 -15.59 -12.05 -13.09
C LEU A 210 -16.17 -11.71 -11.70
N MET A 211 -16.66 -10.48 -11.49
CA MET A 211 -17.53 -10.19 -10.34
C MET A 211 -18.95 -10.77 -10.53
N GLN A 212 -19.36 -11.06 -11.78
CA GLN A 212 -20.67 -11.66 -12.10
C GLN A 212 -20.58 -13.01 -12.81
N THR A 213 -19.45 -13.33 -13.44
CA THR A 213 -19.33 -14.51 -14.30
C THR A 213 -18.12 -15.33 -13.88
N GLU A 214 -18.37 -16.26 -12.94
CA GLU A 214 -17.62 -17.51 -12.75
C GLU A 214 -16.10 -17.35 -12.51
N TYR A 215 -15.72 -17.45 -11.24
CA TYR A 215 -14.37 -17.77 -10.72
C TYR A 215 -13.77 -19.10 -11.22
N GLY A 216 -14.21 -19.63 -12.38
CA GLY A 216 -14.11 -21.06 -12.69
C GLY A 216 -14.93 -21.93 -11.73
N LEU A 217 -15.64 -21.31 -10.77
CA LEU A 217 -16.65 -21.91 -9.92
C LEU A 217 -17.93 -22.11 -10.76
N LYS A 218 -17.86 -22.96 -11.78
CA LYS A 218 -19.06 -23.66 -12.26
C LYS A 218 -19.39 -24.79 -11.30
N ASP A 219 -19.40 -24.48 -10.01
CA ASP A 219 -19.97 -25.38 -9.04
C ASP A 219 -21.46 -25.06 -9.01
N TYR A 220 -22.21 -25.98 -9.57
CA TYR A 220 -23.66 -25.91 -9.59
C TYR A 220 -24.14 -26.25 -8.18
N VAL A 221 -25.04 -25.41 -7.66
CA VAL A 221 -25.82 -25.77 -6.50
C VAL A 221 -26.99 -26.62 -6.99
N SER A 222 -27.18 -27.80 -6.41
CA SER A 222 -28.26 -28.71 -6.76
C SER A 222 -28.85 -29.38 -5.54
N GLU A 223 -30.12 -29.75 -5.65
CA GLU A 223 -30.84 -30.48 -4.61
C GLU A 223 -30.74 -31.98 -4.91
N LEU A 224 -30.15 -32.72 -3.98
CA LEU A 224 -30.13 -34.18 -4.02
C LEU A 224 -31.14 -34.72 -3.02
N VAL A 225 -32.07 -35.54 -3.49
CA VAL A 225 -33.02 -36.24 -2.64
C VAL A 225 -32.48 -37.62 -2.32
N ILE A 226 -32.44 -37.94 -1.03
CA ILE A 226 -32.11 -39.29 -0.56
C ILE A 226 -33.35 -40.16 -0.76
N THR A 227 -33.32 -41.05 -1.76
CA THR A 227 -34.45 -41.95 -1.99
C THR A 227 -34.50 -43.05 -0.93
N PRO A 228 -35.65 -43.73 -0.75
CA PRO A 228 -35.76 -44.90 0.15
C PRO A 228 -34.83 -46.08 -0.20
N ARG A 229 -34.23 -46.08 -1.40
CA ARG A 229 -33.28 -47.10 -1.85
C ARG A 229 -31.82 -46.70 -1.63
N SER A 230 -31.56 -45.54 -1.04
CA SER A 230 -30.22 -45.02 -0.82
C SER A 230 -29.48 -45.79 0.28
N SER A 231 -28.22 -46.12 0.04
CA SER A 231 -27.31 -46.69 1.06
C SER A 231 -26.95 -45.68 2.16
N LEU A 232 -27.25 -44.39 1.95
CA LEU A 232 -26.98 -43.31 2.88
C LEU A 232 -27.95 -43.28 4.07
N VAL A 233 -29.11 -43.94 3.96
CA VAL A 233 -30.14 -43.92 5.00
C VAL A 233 -29.62 -44.58 6.27
N GLY A 234 -29.70 -43.86 7.39
CA GLY A 234 -29.25 -44.31 8.71
C GLY A 234 -27.78 -44.07 9.01
N GLN A 235 -27.02 -43.46 8.07
CA GLN A 235 -25.63 -43.06 8.29
C GLN A 235 -25.54 -41.57 8.63
N THR A 236 -24.48 -41.18 9.35
CA THR A 236 -24.16 -39.75 9.48
C THR A 236 -23.54 -39.21 8.20
N LEU A 237 -23.65 -37.90 7.95
CA LEU A 237 -23.04 -37.27 6.78
C LEU A 237 -21.53 -37.56 6.69
N LYS A 238 -20.84 -37.59 7.82
CA LYS A 238 -19.42 -37.91 7.91
C LYS A 238 -19.10 -39.37 7.58
N GLU A 239 -19.88 -40.33 8.10
CA GLU A 239 -19.69 -41.76 7.83
C GLU A 239 -20.02 -42.14 6.39
N SER A 240 -20.96 -41.41 5.77
CA SER A 240 -21.39 -41.67 4.40
C SER A 240 -20.32 -41.42 3.34
N GLU A 241 -19.27 -40.66 3.69
CA GLU A 241 -18.22 -40.17 2.80
C GLU A 241 -18.73 -39.55 1.47
N ILE A 242 -20.00 -39.14 1.39
CA ILE A 242 -20.64 -38.68 0.14
C ILE A 242 -19.89 -37.50 -0.48
N GLN A 243 -19.43 -36.57 0.37
CA GLN A 243 -18.65 -35.40 -0.03
C GLN A 243 -17.32 -35.78 -0.69
N ARG A 244 -16.69 -36.87 -0.22
CA ARG A 244 -15.41 -37.37 -0.73
C ARG A 244 -15.59 -38.26 -1.96
N LYS A 245 -16.66 -39.07 -1.98
CA LYS A 245 -16.95 -40.01 -3.07
C LYS A 245 -17.29 -39.29 -4.38
N PHE A 246 -18.01 -38.18 -4.29
CA PHE A 246 -18.52 -37.44 -5.45
C PHE A 246 -17.91 -36.05 -5.62
N ASP A 247 -16.84 -35.73 -4.86
CA ASP A 247 -16.19 -34.42 -4.86
C ASP A 247 -17.20 -33.26 -4.79
N LEU A 248 -18.00 -33.27 -3.72
CA LEU A 248 -19.08 -32.31 -3.50
C LEU A 248 -19.07 -31.75 -2.09
N ASP A 249 -19.51 -30.51 -1.95
CA ASP A 249 -19.70 -29.85 -0.67
C ASP A 249 -21.19 -29.83 -0.31
N VAL A 250 -21.54 -30.36 0.85
CA VAL A 250 -22.91 -30.27 1.38
C VAL A 250 -23.02 -28.97 2.19
N LEU A 251 -23.86 -28.07 1.70
CA LEU A 251 -24.07 -26.74 2.28
C LEU A 251 -25.17 -26.78 3.34
N GLU A 252 -26.30 -27.44 3.03
CA GLU A 252 -27.46 -27.56 3.91
C GLU A 252 -28.10 -28.95 3.81
N LEU A 253 -28.76 -29.35 4.90
CA LEU A 253 -29.65 -30.51 4.98
C LEU A 253 -31.06 -30.02 5.30
N ILE A 254 -32.05 -30.41 4.49
CA ILE A 254 -33.46 -30.15 4.74
C ILE A 254 -34.12 -31.47 5.14
N GLN A 255 -34.64 -31.50 6.36
CA GLN A 255 -35.33 -32.65 6.93
C GLN A 255 -36.64 -32.18 7.58
N ASN A 256 -37.77 -32.78 7.20
CA ASN A 256 -39.10 -32.38 7.69
C ASN A 256 -39.39 -30.87 7.56
N ASN A 257 -38.99 -30.27 6.44
CA ASN A 257 -39.14 -28.83 6.17
C ASN A 257 -38.35 -27.89 7.11
N MET A 258 -37.47 -28.44 7.96
CA MET A 258 -36.50 -27.69 8.74
C MET A 258 -35.14 -27.70 8.04
N ARG A 259 -34.51 -26.53 7.94
CA ARG A 259 -33.18 -26.37 7.33
C ARG A 259 -32.10 -26.42 8.39
N PHE A 260 -31.06 -27.21 8.14
CA PHE A 260 -29.87 -27.31 8.96
C PHE A 260 -28.67 -26.83 8.16
N ALA A 261 -27.96 -25.82 8.69
CA ALA A 261 -26.68 -25.33 8.17
C ALA A 261 -25.50 -26.03 8.87
N GLN A 262 -24.28 -25.78 8.39
CA GLN A 262 -23.06 -26.32 9.00
C GLN A 262 -22.94 -25.95 10.50
N PRO A 263 -22.45 -26.87 11.36
CA PRO A 263 -21.85 -28.17 11.05
C PRO A 263 -22.88 -29.32 10.90
N LEU A 264 -22.73 -30.13 9.85
CA LEU A 264 -23.64 -31.23 9.50
C LEU A 264 -23.05 -32.64 9.69
N ALA A 265 -21.79 -32.75 10.10
CA ALA A 265 -21.01 -33.98 10.10
C ALA A 265 -21.70 -35.16 10.83
N ASP A 266 -22.31 -34.90 11.99
CA ASP A 266 -22.89 -35.93 12.86
C ASP A 266 -24.42 -36.08 12.65
N LYS A 267 -24.99 -35.45 11.62
CA LYS A 267 -26.43 -35.56 11.32
C LYS A 267 -26.73 -36.85 10.58
N LEU A 268 -27.72 -37.59 11.10
CA LEU A 268 -28.24 -38.80 10.47
C LEU A 268 -29.09 -38.45 9.25
N LEU A 269 -28.80 -39.14 8.14
CA LEU A 269 -29.52 -39.01 6.89
C LEU A 269 -30.72 -39.97 6.87
N ALA A 270 -31.88 -39.47 6.49
CA ALA A 270 -33.12 -40.22 6.35
C ALA A 270 -33.62 -40.21 4.90
N ALA A 271 -34.47 -41.19 4.56
CA ALA A 271 -35.14 -41.19 3.27
C ALA A 271 -36.10 -40.00 3.17
N GLY A 272 -36.04 -39.27 2.04
CA GLY A 272 -36.80 -38.04 1.82
C GLY A 272 -36.07 -36.76 2.22
N ASP A 273 -34.88 -36.87 2.84
CA ASP A 273 -34.03 -35.72 3.11
C ASP A 273 -33.52 -35.09 1.80
N ILE A 274 -33.38 -33.76 1.81
CA ILE A 274 -32.85 -32.98 0.69
C ILE A 274 -31.50 -32.41 1.09
N LEU A 275 -30.46 -32.74 0.34
CA LEU A 275 -29.13 -32.17 0.49
C LEU A 275 -28.93 -31.06 -0.52
N ILE A 276 -28.61 -29.85 -0.04
CA ILE A 276 -28.16 -28.76 -0.90
C ILE A 276 -26.67 -28.93 -1.08
N VAL A 277 -26.25 -29.29 -2.30
CA VAL A 277 -24.84 -29.59 -2.59
C VAL A 277 -24.27 -28.62 -3.61
N ARG A 278 -22.98 -28.33 -3.48
CA ARG A 278 -22.17 -27.56 -4.43
C ARG A 278 -21.12 -28.48 -5.05
N SER A 279 -21.15 -28.65 -6.37
CA SER A 279 -20.18 -29.49 -7.09
C SER A 279 -20.14 -29.13 -8.58
N SER A 280 -19.11 -29.59 -9.29
CA SER A 280 -18.95 -29.35 -10.73
C SER A 280 -20.07 -30.03 -11.54
N ARG A 281 -20.35 -29.54 -12.75
CA ARG A 281 -21.33 -30.18 -13.65
C ARG A 281 -20.99 -31.64 -13.93
N GLU A 282 -19.71 -31.94 -14.10
CA GLU A 282 -19.24 -33.28 -14.44
C GLU A 282 -19.47 -34.25 -13.28
N ASP A 283 -19.29 -33.78 -12.04
CA ASP A 283 -19.49 -34.58 -10.83
C ASP A 283 -20.97 -34.76 -10.48
N LEU A 284 -21.81 -33.73 -10.68
CA LEU A 284 -23.26 -33.88 -10.56
C LEU A 284 -23.84 -34.88 -11.56
N LEU A 285 -23.28 -34.96 -12.78
CA LEU A 285 -23.71 -35.96 -13.76
C LEU A 285 -23.37 -37.39 -13.30
N LYS A 286 -22.26 -37.60 -12.59
CA LYS A 286 -21.90 -38.92 -12.01
C LYS A 286 -22.89 -39.37 -10.94
N ILE A 287 -23.49 -38.43 -10.22
CA ILE A 287 -24.50 -38.73 -9.18
C ILE A 287 -25.79 -39.26 -9.81
N ARG A 288 -26.14 -38.80 -11.02
CA ARG A 288 -27.34 -39.25 -11.74
C ARG A 288 -27.33 -40.75 -12.07
N ASP A 289 -26.14 -41.34 -12.15
CA ASP A 289 -25.96 -42.76 -12.46
C ASP A 289 -25.90 -43.64 -11.20
N GLU A 290 -25.86 -43.05 -10.00
CA GLU A 290 -25.82 -43.76 -8.72
C GLU A 290 -27.23 -44.18 -8.28
N LYS A 291 -27.38 -45.46 -7.91
CA LYS A 291 -28.66 -45.96 -7.36
C LYS A 291 -28.91 -45.37 -5.98
N GLY A 292 -29.99 -44.60 -5.86
CA GLY A 292 -30.54 -44.18 -4.57
C GLY A 292 -30.46 -42.67 -4.30
N LEU A 293 -29.85 -41.89 -5.19
CA LEU A 293 -29.84 -40.42 -5.15
C LEU A 293 -30.54 -39.91 -6.41
N ASP A 294 -31.56 -39.07 -6.23
CA ASP A 294 -32.22 -38.41 -7.34
C ASP A 294 -31.90 -36.91 -7.32
N ILE A 295 -31.54 -36.38 -8.47
CA ILE A 295 -31.44 -34.93 -8.70
C ILE A 295 -32.85 -34.46 -9.04
N LEU A 296 -33.42 -33.57 -8.24
CA LEU A 296 -34.72 -32.98 -8.56
C LEU A 296 -34.61 -32.16 -9.86
N PRO A 297 -35.33 -32.50 -10.93
CA PRO A 297 -35.40 -31.66 -12.12
C PRO A 297 -36.32 -30.46 -11.84
N ASP A 298 -35.94 -29.31 -12.39
CA ASP A 298 -36.69 -28.05 -12.39
C ASP A 298 -36.76 -27.28 -11.06
N ILE A 299 -35.71 -26.47 -10.82
CA ILE A 299 -35.84 -25.01 -10.79
C ILE A 299 -34.61 -24.47 -11.53
N LYS A 300 -34.83 -23.85 -12.70
CA LYS A 300 -33.86 -22.85 -13.19
C LYS A 300 -33.76 -21.81 -12.09
N PHE A 301 -32.63 -21.75 -11.39
CA PHE A 301 -32.36 -20.74 -10.39
C PHE A 301 -32.70 -19.36 -10.96
N LYS A 302 -33.77 -18.76 -10.46
CA LYS A 302 -33.83 -17.30 -10.37
C LYS A 302 -32.65 -16.89 -9.50
N GLN A 303 -31.81 -16.03 -10.04
CA GLN A 303 -30.64 -15.41 -9.40
C GLN A 303 -30.92 -14.84 -7.98
N GLU A 304 -32.18 -14.63 -7.60
CA GLU A 304 -32.63 -14.09 -6.31
C GLU A 304 -32.25 -14.95 -5.08
N SER A 305 -32.10 -16.27 -5.20
CA SER A 305 -31.81 -17.12 -4.01
C SER A 305 -30.32 -17.17 -3.63
N LEU A 306 -29.42 -17.04 -4.61
CA LEU A 306 -27.98 -16.84 -4.38
C LEU A 306 -27.71 -15.46 -3.79
N GLU A 307 -28.45 -14.44 -4.24
CA GLU A 307 -28.47 -13.12 -3.60
C GLU A 307 -28.95 -13.22 -2.17
N THR A 308 -29.97 -14.04 -1.84
CA THR A 308 -30.47 -14.16 -0.46
C THR A 308 -29.46 -14.83 0.49
N ILE A 309 -28.65 -15.79 0.02
CA ILE A 309 -27.61 -16.46 0.81
C ILE A 309 -26.40 -15.54 1.03
N LEU A 310 -25.96 -14.83 -0.02
CA LEU A 310 -24.96 -13.75 0.06
C LEU A 310 -25.46 -12.53 0.86
N SER A 311 -26.78 -12.36 0.95
CA SER A 311 -27.46 -11.29 1.70
C SER A 311 -27.89 -11.69 3.11
N SER A 312 -27.57 -12.91 3.58
CA SER A 312 -27.77 -13.29 4.99
C SER A 312 -26.96 -12.42 5.97
N GLY A 313 -26.12 -11.53 5.44
CA GLY A 313 -25.51 -10.40 6.16
C GLY A 313 -24.34 -10.78 7.04
N GLN A 314 -24.11 -12.08 7.27
CA GLN A 314 -23.06 -12.57 8.17
C GLN A 314 -21.76 -12.92 7.44
N GLU A 315 -21.79 -13.59 6.28
CA GLU A 315 -20.59 -13.92 5.49
C GLU A 315 -20.43 -13.01 4.27
N LYS A 316 -19.18 -12.62 3.99
CA LYS A 316 -18.76 -11.76 2.88
C LYS A 316 -17.58 -12.41 2.15
N ILE A 317 -17.50 -12.20 0.84
CA ILE A 317 -16.34 -12.55 0.03
C ILE A 317 -15.64 -11.25 -0.35
N ALA A 318 -14.31 -11.16 -0.20
CA ALA A 318 -13.55 -9.98 -0.59
C ALA A 318 -12.20 -10.34 -1.21
N GLU A 319 -11.74 -9.50 -2.14
CA GLU A 319 -10.38 -9.56 -2.68
C GLU A 319 -9.40 -8.81 -1.78
N VAL A 320 -8.30 -9.46 -1.40
CA VAL A 320 -7.29 -8.91 -0.50
C VAL A 320 -5.89 -9.11 -1.08
N LEU A 321 -5.21 -7.99 -1.35
CA LEU A 321 -3.89 -7.94 -1.95
C LEU A 321 -2.79 -7.93 -0.88
N ILE A 322 -1.76 -8.76 -1.06
CA ILE A 322 -0.55 -8.76 -0.22
C ILE A 322 0.41 -7.65 -0.68
N LEU A 323 0.70 -6.69 0.20
CA LEU A 323 1.62 -5.58 -0.07
C LEU A 323 3.09 -5.99 0.11
N SER A 324 4.03 -5.24 -0.48
CA SER A 324 5.47 -5.56 -0.46
C SER A 324 6.11 -5.56 0.93
N ASN A 325 5.53 -4.83 1.89
CA ASN A 325 5.95 -4.78 3.29
C ASN A 325 5.28 -5.84 4.18
N SER A 326 4.58 -6.82 3.59
CA SER A 326 3.83 -7.83 4.35
C SER A 326 4.74 -8.88 4.97
N ARG A 327 4.56 -9.16 6.26
CA ARG A 327 5.26 -10.25 6.95
C ARG A 327 4.74 -11.64 6.57
N LEU A 328 3.66 -11.69 5.80
CA LEU A 328 3.10 -12.93 5.27
C LEU A 328 3.92 -13.47 4.09
N ILE A 329 4.76 -12.64 3.47
CA ILE A 329 5.61 -13.03 2.34
C ILE A 329 6.58 -14.13 2.77
N GLY A 330 6.67 -15.19 1.95
CA GLY A 330 7.54 -16.34 2.20
C GLY A 330 6.96 -17.42 3.12
N THR A 331 5.80 -17.16 3.74
CA THR A 331 5.10 -18.13 4.61
C THR A 331 3.95 -18.83 3.88
N THR A 332 3.48 -19.97 4.38
CA THR A 332 2.31 -20.66 3.81
C THR A 332 1.03 -20.36 4.60
N LEU A 333 -0.13 -20.49 3.95
CA LEU A 333 -1.43 -20.32 4.61
C LEU A 333 -1.63 -21.27 5.81
N LYS A 334 -1.04 -22.47 5.74
CA LYS A 334 -1.08 -23.45 6.83
C LYS A 334 -0.20 -23.05 8.01
N ASP A 335 1.03 -22.60 7.76
CA ASP A 335 1.96 -22.17 8.83
C ASP A 335 1.41 -20.97 9.59
N LEU A 336 0.79 -20.04 8.85
CA LEU A 336 0.14 -18.85 9.40
C LEU A 336 -1.15 -19.14 10.16
N ARG A 337 -1.70 -20.35 10.03
CA ARG A 337 -3.04 -20.68 10.54
C ARG A 337 -4.06 -19.62 10.10
N PHE A 338 -4.02 -19.24 8.82
CA PHE A 338 -4.69 -18.03 8.29
C PHE A 338 -6.17 -17.95 8.70
N ARG A 339 -6.90 -19.07 8.60
CA ARG A 339 -8.32 -19.17 8.99
C ARG A 339 -8.57 -18.81 10.45
N GLN A 340 -7.69 -19.23 11.35
CA GLN A 340 -7.84 -18.98 12.79
C GLN A 340 -7.40 -17.56 13.15
N ARG A 341 -6.34 -17.07 12.50
CA ARG A 341 -5.77 -15.74 12.74
C ARG A 341 -6.69 -14.62 12.26
N TYR A 342 -7.28 -14.77 11.08
CA TYR A 342 -8.07 -13.73 10.42
C TYR A 342 -9.57 -14.03 10.37
N ASN A 343 -9.99 -15.19 10.89
CA ASN A 343 -11.38 -15.66 10.81
C ASN A 343 -11.95 -15.54 9.38
N ALA A 344 -11.12 -15.96 8.40
CA ALA A 344 -11.42 -15.89 6.98
C ALA A 344 -10.75 -17.06 6.23
N THR A 345 -11.45 -17.66 5.28
CA THR A 345 -11.00 -18.78 4.46
C THR A 345 -10.52 -18.26 3.11
N VAL A 346 -9.33 -18.69 2.67
CA VAL A 346 -8.82 -18.34 1.33
C VAL A 346 -9.42 -19.31 0.32
N LEU A 347 -10.22 -18.79 -0.60
CA LEU A 347 -10.86 -19.52 -1.68
C LEU A 347 -9.97 -19.65 -2.90
N ALA A 348 -9.22 -18.60 -3.23
CA ALA A 348 -8.34 -18.56 -4.40
C ALA A 348 -7.15 -17.65 -4.16
N ILE A 349 -6.06 -17.89 -4.89
CA ILE A 349 -4.88 -17.04 -4.93
C ILE A 349 -4.59 -16.73 -6.39
N ARG A 350 -4.52 -15.44 -6.74
CA ARG A 350 -4.12 -14.95 -8.06
C ARG A 350 -2.76 -14.25 -7.96
N ARG A 351 -1.87 -14.53 -8.90
CA ARG A 351 -0.54 -13.92 -9.01
C ARG A 351 -0.41 -13.22 -10.35
N GLY A 352 -0.53 -11.89 -10.35
CA GLY A 352 -0.63 -11.12 -11.58
C GLY A 352 -1.86 -11.55 -12.38
N SER A 353 -1.64 -12.14 -13.57
CA SER A 353 -2.70 -12.65 -14.45
C SER A 353 -3.03 -14.14 -14.27
N GLU A 354 -2.28 -14.88 -13.45
CA GLU A 354 -2.41 -16.34 -13.34
C GLU A 354 -3.10 -16.75 -12.03
N LEU A 355 -4.01 -17.72 -12.10
CA LEU A 355 -4.59 -18.37 -10.92
C LEU A 355 -3.61 -19.45 -10.44
N VAL A 356 -3.25 -19.39 -9.15
CA VAL A 356 -2.36 -20.39 -8.54
C VAL A 356 -3.14 -21.69 -8.39
N GLN A 357 -2.69 -22.73 -9.09
CA GLN A 357 -3.30 -24.06 -9.02
C GLN A 357 -2.63 -24.97 -7.99
N GLY A 358 -3.42 -25.84 -7.35
CA GLY A 358 -2.96 -26.84 -6.37
C GLY A 358 -3.46 -26.59 -4.94
N ARG A 359 -2.85 -27.28 -3.97
CA ARG A 359 -3.27 -27.22 -2.56
C ARG A 359 -2.90 -25.86 -1.93
N LEU A 360 -3.87 -24.94 -1.88
CA LEU A 360 -3.71 -23.57 -1.35
C LEU A 360 -3.01 -23.52 0.01
N GLY A 361 -3.29 -24.47 0.91
CA GLY A 361 -2.65 -24.53 2.23
C GLY A 361 -1.12 -24.65 2.23
N LYS A 362 -0.50 -25.17 1.15
CA LYS A 362 0.96 -25.31 1.01
C LYS A 362 1.59 -24.23 0.11
N VAL A 363 0.78 -23.36 -0.47
CA VAL A 363 1.28 -22.29 -1.34
C VAL A 363 2.02 -21.26 -0.48
N THR A 364 3.26 -20.97 -0.84
CA THR A 364 4.03 -19.86 -0.27
C THR A 364 3.49 -18.54 -0.83
N LEU A 365 3.06 -17.66 0.06
CA LEU A 365 2.58 -16.33 -0.28
C LEU A 365 3.74 -15.45 -0.77
N ARG A 366 3.48 -14.66 -1.80
CA ARG A 366 4.43 -13.68 -2.37
C ARG A 366 3.82 -12.28 -2.35
N PHE A 367 4.66 -11.25 -2.46
CA PHE A 367 4.17 -9.89 -2.67
C PHE A 367 3.32 -9.83 -3.94
N GLY A 368 2.27 -9.03 -3.92
CA GLY A 368 1.34 -8.89 -5.03
C GLY A 368 0.37 -10.06 -5.21
N ASP A 369 0.44 -11.15 -4.42
CA ASP A 369 -0.59 -12.18 -4.46
C ASP A 369 -1.94 -11.56 -4.03
N LEU A 370 -2.98 -11.84 -4.81
CA LEU A 370 -4.35 -11.43 -4.54
C LEU A 370 -5.14 -12.64 -4.03
N LEU A 371 -5.60 -12.54 -2.78
CA LEU A 371 -6.35 -13.57 -2.10
C LEU A 371 -7.84 -13.30 -2.23
N LEU A 372 -8.62 -14.28 -2.69
CA LEU A 372 -10.06 -14.25 -2.52
C LEU A 372 -10.38 -14.86 -1.16
N LEU A 373 -10.96 -14.07 -0.27
CA LEU A 373 -11.26 -14.48 1.09
C LEU A 373 -12.77 -14.53 1.34
N GLN A 374 -13.24 -15.55 2.05
CA GLN A 374 -14.61 -15.66 2.57
C GLN A 374 -14.59 -15.66 4.09
N GLY A 375 -15.42 -14.83 4.73
CA GLY A 375 -15.55 -14.83 6.18
C GLY A 375 -16.58 -13.82 6.68
N PRO A 376 -16.70 -13.61 8.00
CA PRO A 376 -17.65 -12.64 8.53
C PRO A 376 -17.32 -11.19 8.16
N LYS A 377 -18.33 -10.32 7.98
CA LYS A 377 -18.11 -8.88 7.67
C LYS A 377 -17.10 -8.20 8.63
N GLN A 378 -17.16 -8.54 9.92
CA GLN A 378 -16.24 -8.01 10.94
C GLN A 378 -14.78 -8.40 10.72
N SER A 379 -14.51 -9.59 10.18
CA SER A 379 -13.15 -10.05 9.87
C SER A 379 -12.48 -9.15 8.82
N PHE A 380 -13.24 -8.68 7.84
CA PHE A 380 -12.73 -7.78 6.80
C PHE A 380 -12.41 -6.37 7.32
N ILE A 381 -13.12 -5.89 8.33
CA ILE A 381 -12.79 -4.61 9.00
C ILE A 381 -11.42 -4.72 9.68
N GLY A 382 -11.12 -5.86 10.31
CA GLY A 382 -9.79 -6.15 10.88
C GLY A 382 -8.69 -6.25 9.81
N LEU A 383 -9.01 -6.83 8.65
CA LEU A 383 -8.07 -6.89 7.52
C LEU A 383 -7.80 -5.50 6.93
N GLN A 384 -8.80 -4.63 6.83
CA GLN A 384 -8.66 -3.25 6.35
C GLN A 384 -7.80 -2.36 7.24
N THR A 385 -7.67 -2.69 8.53
CA THR A 385 -6.81 -1.94 9.47
C THR A 385 -5.35 -2.42 9.43
N THR A 386 -5.09 -3.59 8.83
CA THR A 386 -3.75 -4.16 8.73
C THR A 386 -3.01 -3.57 7.53
N ARG A 387 -1.85 -2.94 7.75
CA ARG A 387 -1.06 -2.23 6.70
C ARG A 387 -0.26 -3.12 5.76
N GLU A 388 -0.40 -4.43 5.93
CA GLU A 388 0.30 -5.45 5.15
C GLU A 388 -0.61 -6.03 4.04
N LEU A 389 -1.90 -5.71 4.11
CA LEU A 389 -2.96 -6.21 3.23
C LEU A 389 -3.81 -5.05 2.75
N LEU A 390 -4.19 -5.05 1.47
CA LEU A 390 -5.13 -4.09 0.90
C LEU A 390 -6.39 -4.84 0.47
N VAL A 391 -7.52 -4.56 1.11
CA VAL A 391 -8.84 -5.05 0.66
C VAL A 391 -9.29 -4.19 -0.53
N LEU A 392 -9.48 -4.81 -1.70
CA LEU A 392 -9.76 -4.12 -2.97
C LEU A 392 -11.24 -3.79 -3.20
N GLU A 393 -12.14 -4.31 -2.37
CA GLU A 393 -13.57 -4.02 -2.50
C GLU A 393 -13.90 -2.55 -2.28
N GLU A 394 -15.02 -2.11 -2.88
CA GLU A 394 -15.68 -0.86 -2.52
C GLU A 394 -15.90 -0.85 -0.99
N ARG A 395 -15.24 0.08 -0.30
CA ARG A 395 -15.62 0.41 1.08
C ARG A 395 -17.10 0.70 1.06
N ASP A 396 -17.87 0.00 1.91
CA ASP A 396 -19.24 0.37 2.19
C ASP A 396 -19.25 1.86 2.55
N VAL A 397 -19.81 2.66 1.64
CA VAL A 397 -19.86 4.13 1.71
C VAL A 397 -20.54 4.57 3.02
N GLU A 398 -21.36 3.69 3.60
CA GLU A 398 -22.04 3.82 4.89
C GLU A 398 -21.10 4.07 6.09
N THR A 399 -19.80 3.78 5.97
CA THR A 399 -18.84 4.05 7.07
C THR A 399 -18.16 5.42 7.01
N LEU A 400 -18.35 6.18 5.92
CA LEU A 400 -17.67 7.46 5.71
C LEU A 400 -18.54 8.65 6.13
N ARG A 401 -17.91 9.65 6.73
CA ARG A 401 -18.59 10.85 7.26
C ARG A 401 -18.63 11.95 6.19
N GLN A 402 -19.34 11.68 5.10
CA GLN A 402 -19.40 12.58 3.94
C GLN A 402 -19.94 13.97 4.30
N ASP A 403 -20.83 14.06 5.30
CA ASP A 403 -21.35 15.31 5.85
C ASP A 403 -20.24 16.20 6.45
N LYS A 404 -19.13 15.59 6.89
CA LYS A 404 -17.96 16.27 7.47
C LYS A 404 -16.85 16.55 6.46
N ALA A 405 -17.02 16.20 5.18
CA ALA A 405 -16.00 16.37 4.14
C ALA A 405 -15.50 17.82 4.04
N TRP A 406 -16.43 18.78 3.98
CA TRP A 406 -16.09 20.20 3.87
C TRP A 406 -15.40 20.74 5.13
N ILE A 407 -15.77 20.25 6.31
CA ILE A 407 -15.16 20.63 7.60
C ILE A 407 -13.71 20.14 7.65
N ALA A 408 -13.47 18.88 7.30
CA ALA A 408 -12.13 18.32 7.24
C ALA A 408 -11.24 19.10 6.25
N LEU A 409 -11.78 19.43 5.07
CA LEU A 409 -11.07 20.23 4.07
C LEU A 409 -10.75 21.63 4.61
N ALA A 410 -11.71 22.30 5.25
CA ALA A 410 -11.51 23.62 5.84
C ALA A 410 -10.45 23.61 6.95
N ILE A 411 -10.42 22.57 7.81
CA ILE A 411 -9.40 22.42 8.84
C ILE A 411 -8.01 22.27 8.21
N VAL A 412 -7.84 21.35 7.26
CA VAL A 412 -6.53 21.14 6.61
C VAL A 412 -6.10 22.38 5.84
N LEU A 413 -7.01 23.05 5.12
CA LEU A 413 -6.74 24.31 4.45
C LEU A 413 -6.30 25.39 5.47
N GLY A 414 -6.96 25.46 6.62
CA GLY A 414 -6.57 26.35 7.71
C GLY A 414 -5.15 26.07 8.23
N VAL A 415 -4.81 24.80 8.47
CA VAL A 415 -3.45 24.39 8.88
C VAL A 415 -2.42 24.80 7.83
N ILE A 416 -2.72 24.56 6.55
CA ILE A 416 -1.85 24.92 5.43
C ILE A 416 -1.65 26.43 5.37
N ILE A 417 -2.72 27.22 5.43
CA ILE A 417 -2.65 28.69 5.38
C ILE A 417 -1.82 29.22 6.55
N LEU A 418 -2.08 28.77 7.78
CA LEU A 418 -1.34 29.20 8.97
C LEU A 418 0.15 28.86 8.88
N ALA A 419 0.49 27.68 8.36
CA ALA A 419 1.88 27.27 8.16
C ALA A 419 2.56 28.02 7.00
N ALA A 420 1.83 28.26 5.90
CA ALA A 420 2.35 28.91 4.69
C ALA A 420 2.67 30.38 4.89
N PHE A 421 1.87 31.09 5.68
CA PHE A 421 2.13 32.48 6.06
C PHE A 421 3.01 32.61 7.31
N GLU A 422 3.57 31.51 7.80
CA GLU A 422 4.44 31.45 8.99
C GLU A 422 3.83 32.13 10.24
N ILE A 423 2.49 32.16 10.33
CA ILE A 423 1.76 32.80 11.45
C ILE A 423 2.03 32.02 12.74
N MET A 424 2.19 30.70 12.65
CA MET A 424 2.60 29.84 13.76
C MET A 424 3.40 28.64 13.24
N PRO A 425 4.24 28.01 14.09
CA PRO A 425 4.96 26.79 13.72
C PRO A 425 4.00 25.70 13.25
N ILE A 426 4.38 24.98 12.20
CA ILE A 426 3.57 23.91 11.61
C ILE A 426 3.18 22.82 12.62
N LEU A 427 4.04 22.56 13.61
CA LEU A 427 3.75 21.68 14.73
C LEU A 427 2.47 22.10 15.46
N VAL A 428 2.36 23.39 15.79
CA VAL A 428 1.25 23.94 16.59
C VAL A 428 -0.03 23.94 15.76
N SER A 429 0.03 24.41 14.51
CA SER A 429 -1.14 24.41 13.63
C SER A 429 -1.63 22.99 13.34
N ALA A 430 -0.73 22.04 13.10
CA ALA A 430 -1.10 20.66 12.85
C ALA A 430 -1.75 19.98 14.05
N LEU A 431 -1.20 20.16 15.27
CA LEU A 431 -1.81 19.62 16.49
C LEU A 431 -3.17 20.26 16.78
N ALA A 432 -3.31 21.57 16.58
CA ALA A 432 -4.60 22.25 16.68
C ALA A 432 -5.61 21.68 15.67
N GLY A 433 -5.17 21.45 14.43
CA GLY A 433 -5.98 20.80 13.40
C GLY A 433 -6.43 19.39 13.78
N VAL A 434 -5.55 18.59 14.39
CA VAL A 434 -5.90 17.25 14.90
C VAL A 434 -6.99 17.33 15.96
N ILE A 435 -6.85 18.25 16.92
CA ILE A 435 -7.86 18.47 17.96
C ILE A 435 -9.20 18.88 17.33
N LEU A 436 -9.18 19.82 16.38
CA LEU A 436 -10.38 20.25 15.66
C LEU A 436 -11.04 19.11 14.88
N MET A 437 -10.26 18.24 14.22
CA MET A 437 -10.78 17.06 13.52
C MET A 437 -11.54 16.12 14.47
N VAL A 438 -11.09 16.00 15.72
CA VAL A 438 -11.74 15.15 16.72
C VAL A 438 -13.00 15.83 17.27
N ILE A 439 -12.91 17.11 17.64
CA ILE A 439 -14.04 17.88 18.19
C ILE A 439 -15.18 17.98 17.20
N THR A 440 -14.88 18.21 15.91
CA THR A 440 -15.88 18.33 14.85
C THR A 440 -16.46 16.98 14.40
N GLY A 441 -15.93 15.87 14.92
CA GLY A 441 -16.37 14.51 14.58
C GLY A 441 -15.84 13.98 13.24
N CYS A 442 -14.93 14.71 12.56
CA CYS A 442 -14.25 14.21 11.37
C CYS A 442 -13.48 12.92 11.67
N LEU A 443 -12.88 12.81 12.87
CA LEU A 443 -12.14 11.63 13.34
C LEU A 443 -12.58 11.22 14.76
N LYS A 444 -12.80 9.92 15.01
CA LYS A 444 -13.07 9.41 16.37
C LYS A 444 -11.76 9.28 17.15
N PRO A 445 -11.75 9.45 18.48
CA PRO A 445 -10.54 9.31 19.31
C PRO A 445 -9.80 7.97 19.10
N GLY A 446 -10.54 6.86 18.97
CA GLY A 446 -9.95 5.54 18.71
C GLY A 446 -9.30 5.38 17.33
N GLU A 447 -9.65 6.23 16.36
CA GLU A 447 -9.09 6.18 15.00
C GLU A 447 -7.72 6.88 14.91
N ILE A 448 -7.38 7.74 15.88
CA ILE A 448 -6.13 8.51 15.91
C ILE A 448 -4.92 7.57 15.91
N TYR A 449 -4.85 6.65 16.88
CA TYR A 449 -3.70 5.76 17.05
C TYR A 449 -3.48 4.83 15.85
N GLY A 450 -4.55 4.38 15.20
CA GLY A 450 -4.49 3.53 14.00
C GLY A 450 -4.04 4.27 12.74
N SER A 451 -4.15 5.60 12.71
CA SER A 451 -3.73 6.44 11.57
C SER A 451 -2.24 6.75 11.52
N VAL A 452 -1.54 6.70 12.66
CA VAL A 452 -0.13 7.09 12.77
C VAL A 452 0.81 5.98 12.26
N ARG A 453 1.73 6.32 11.35
CA ARG A 453 2.82 5.41 10.95
C ARG A 453 3.92 5.32 11.99
N TRP A 454 3.68 4.52 13.03
CA TRP A 454 4.61 4.29 14.14
C TRP A 454 6.00 3.85 13.68
N ASP A 455 6.09 3.05 12.62
CA ASP A 455 7.36 2.69 11.98
C ASP A 455 8.17 3.93 11.56
N VAL A 456 7.52 4.94 10.97
CA VAL A 456 8.18 6.21 10.59
C VAL A 456 8.53 7.05 11.82
N ILE A 457 7.66 7.06 12.85
CA ILE A 457 7.87 7.81 14.09
C ILE A 457 9.07 7.26 14.87
N PHE A 458 9.14 5.93 15.06
CA PHE A 458 10.25 5.27 15.73
C PHE A 458 11.55 5.39 14.94
N LEU A 459 11.49 5.32 13.62
CA LEU A 459 12.65 5.57 12.75
C LEU A 459 13.19 6.99 12.94
N LEU A 460 12.32 8.00 12.83
CA LEU A 460 12.71 9.41 13.03
C LEU A 460 13.29 9.64 14.42
N ALA A 461 12.62 9.14 15.46
CA ALA A 461 13.06 9.29 16.83
C ALA A 461 14.41 8.58 17.08
N GLY A 462 14.60 7.37 16.55
CA GLY A 462 15.80 6.57 16.76
C GLY A 462 17.04 7.02 15.96
N LEU A 463 16.87 7.88 14.96
CA LEU A 463 18.00 8.45 14.20
C LEU A 463 18.55 9.74 14.82
N ILE A 464 17.76 10.45 15.64
CA ILE A 464 18.18 11.69 16.29
C ILE A 464 19.43 11.50 17.17
N PRO A 465 19.49 10.45 18.03
CA PRO A 465 20.69 10.19 18.85
C PRO A 465 21.93 9.90 18.02
N LEU A 466 21.79 9.30 16.83
CA LEU A 466 22.91 9.03 15.94
C LEU A 466 23.54 10.34 15.45
N GLY A 467 22.73 11.32 15.05
CA GLY A 467 23.21 12.66 14.70
C GLY A 467 23.97 13.33 15.84
N ILE A 468 23.41 13.28 17.06
CA ILE A 468 24.05 13.83 18.27
C ILE A 468 25.40 13.15 18.55
N ALA A 469 25.47 11.81 18.44
CA ALA A 469 26.70 11.05 18.64
C ALA A 469 27.78 11.43 17.61
N MET A 470 27.39 11.63 16.35
CA MET A 470 28.29 12.01 15.26
C MET A 470 28.87 13.41 15.44
N ASP A 471 28.07 14.34 15.93
CA ASP A 471 28.50 15.70 16.25
C ASP A 471 29.45 15.70 17.47
N LYS A 472 29.00 15.13 18.60
CA LYS A 472 29.81 15.04 19.85
C LYS A 472 31.13 14.32 19.69
N SER A 473 31.18 13.27 18.86
CA SER A 473 32.41 12.52 18.64
C SER A 473 33.44 13.27 17.77
N GLY A 474 33.03 14.33 17.06
CA GLY A 474 33.85 14.99 16.04
C GLY A 474 33.94 14.21 14.72
N ALA A 475 33.17 13.12 14.58
CA ALA A 475 33.15 12.29 13.37
C ALA A 475 32.60 13.05 12.16
N THR A 476 31.72 14.02 12.38
CA THR A 476 31.23 14.92 11.33
C THR A 476 32.35 15.77 10.74
N GLN A 477 33.15 16.43 11.57
CA GLN A 477 34.29 17.24 11.12
C GLN A 477 35.35 16.39 10.42
N TRP A 478 35.72 15.25 11.01
CA TRP A 478 36.73 14.35 10.42
C TRP A 478 36.35 13.85 9.02
N LEU A 479 35.07 13.52 8.80
CA LEU A 479 34.56 13.12 7.48
C LEU A 479 34.64 14.27 6.48
N ALA A 480 34.31 15.50 6.91
CA ALA A 480 34.39 16.68 6.05
C ALA A 480 35.84 16.90 5.58
N ASP A 481 36.80 16.92 6.52
CA ASP A 481 38.22 17.15 6.23
C ASP A 481 38.82 16.09 5.30
N THR A 482 38.43 14.81 5.48
CA THR A 482 38.91 13.70 4.65
C THR A 482 38.40 13.79 3.21
N LEU A 483 37.13 14.17 3.02
CA LEU A 483 36.50 14.24 1.70
C LEU A 483 37.00 15.43 0.87
N VAL A 484 37.30 16.57 1.49
CA VAL A 484 37.94 17.73 0.84
C VAL A 484 39.25 17.32 0.17
N GLY A 485 40.01 16.39 0.78
CA GLY A 485 41.29 15.90 0.25
C GLY A 485 41.19 15.02 -1.01
N PHE A 486 40.03 14.39 -1.27
CA PHE A 486 39.83 13.49 -2.42
C PHE A 486 38.99 14.10 -3.55
N GLY A 487 38.11 15.07 -3.26
CA GLY A 487 37.05 15.48 -4.18
C GLY A 487 37.35 16.66 -5.13
N GLY A 488 38.55 17.24 -5.10
CA GLY A 488 38.88 18.48 -5.83
C GLY A 488 38.84 18.45 -7.36
N HIS A 489 38.57 17.31 -8.01
CA HIS A 489 38.69 17.16 -9.48
C HIS A 489 37.38 16.86 -10.24
N LEU A 490 36.26 16.60 -9.55
CA LEU A 490 34.95 16.37 -10.19
C LEU A 490 34.11 17.65 -10.15
N SER A 491 33.47 18.01 -11.26
CA SER A 491 32.49 19.11 -11.27
C SER A 491 31.29 18.73 -10.39
N GLY A 492 30.81 19.66 -9.56
CA GLY A 492 29.74 19.41 -8.60
C GLY A 492 28.43 18.92 -9.24
N TYR A 493 28.17 19.23 -10.51
CA TYR A 493 27.04 18.67 -11.26
C TYR A 493 27.11 17.13 -11.34
N TRP A 494 28.28 16.58 -11.67
CA TRP A 494 28.46 15.14 -11.80
C TRP A 494 28.32 14.42 -10.46
N ILE A 495 28.72 15.09 -9.37
CA ILE A 495 28.57 14.57 -8.02
C ILE A 495 27.09 14.56 -7.63
N LEU A 496 26.34 15.64 -7.88
CA LEU A 496 24.90 15.70 -7.67
C LEU A 496 24.16 14.64 -8.48
N LEU A 497 24.51 14.48 -9.76
CA LEU A 497 23.92 13.47 -10.65
C LEU A 497 24.24 12.04 -10.18
N LEU A 498 25.46 11.79 -9.71
CA LEU A 498 25.85 10.50 -9.15
C LEU A 498 25.01 10.16 -7.92
N PHE A 499 24.80 11.13 -7.02
CA PHE A 499 23.91 10.95 -5.86
C PHE A 499 22.47 10.65 -6.29
N TYR A 500 21.96 11.35 -7.30
CA TYR A 500 20.63 11.09 -7.83
C TYR A 500 20.52 9.67 -8.39
N ILE A 501 21.45 9.25 -9.24
CA ILE A 501 21.47 7.91 -9.86
C ILE A 501 21.60 6.83 -8.81
N ALA A 502 22.57 6.97 -7.89
CA ALA A 502 22.78 6.00 -6.82
C ALA A 502 21.52 5.85 -5.95
N THR A 503 20.90 6.97 -5.58
CA THR A 503 19.65 6.96 -4.80
C THR A 503 18.50 6.32 -5.57
N SER A 504 18.35 6.65 -6.86
CA SER A 504 17.31 6.08 -7.74
C SER A 504 17.45 4.56 -7.89
N ILE A 505 18.68 4.04 -8.00
CA ILE A 505 18.93 2.59 -8.06
C ILE A 505 18.65 1.92 -6.71
N LEU A 506 19.13 2.51 -5.62
CA LEU A 506 18.93 1.95 -4.28
C LEU A 506 17.46 1.84 -3.92
N THR A 507 16.66 2.83 -4.30
CA THR A 507 15.22 2.86 -3.97
C THR A 507 14.35 1.88 -4.76
N GLU A 508 14.89 1.27 -5.80
CA GLU A 508 14.21 0.16 -6.51
C GLU A 508 14.38 -1.18 -5.79
N VAL A 509 15.35 -1.28 -4.86
CA VAL A 509 15.67 -2.49 -4.10
C VAL A 509 15.23 -2.36 -2.64
N LEU A 510 15.49 -1.20 -2.04
CA LEU A 510 15.18 -0.87 -0.66
C LEU A 510 13.87 -0.07 -0.57
N SER A 511 13.30 0.02 0.63
CA SER A 511 12.22 0.98 0.85
C SER A 511 12.68 2.43 0.67
N ASN A 512 11.83 3.29 0.09
CA ASN A 512 12.13 4.72 -0.11
C ASN A 512 12.59 5.43 1.18
N ASN A 513 11.98 5.07 2.30
CA ASN A 513 12.33 5.61 3.61
C ASN A 513 13.76 5.19 4.02
N ALA A 514 14.13 3.92 3.82
CA ALA A 514 15.48 3.44 4.09
C ALA A 514 16.52 4.15 3.21
N THR A 515 16.21 4.32 1.92
CA THR A 515 17.08 5.02 0.98
C THR A 515 17.35 6.47 1.41
N VAL A 516 16.31 7.22 1.81
CA VAL A 516 16.47 8.60 2.29
C VAL A 516 17.32 8.69 3.56
N VAL A 517 17.07 7.79 4.53
CA VAL A 517 17.83 7.73 5.78
C VAL A 517 19.31 7.47 5.53
N LEU A 518 19.61 6.59 4.58
CA LEU A 518 20.97 6.25 4.19
C LEU A 518 21.65 7.40 3.44
N MET A 519 20.99 7.93 2.41
CA MET A 519 21.64 8.78 1.41
C MET A 519 21.75 10.25 1.82
N ILE A 520 20.77 10.81 2.54
CA ILE A 520 20.80 12.24 2.90
C ILE A 520 22.02 12.62 3.76
N PRO A 521 22.33 11.92 4.87
CA PRO A 521 23.48 12.28 5.69
C PRO A 521 24.81 12.21 4.93
N ILE A 522 24.93 11.22 4.02
CA ILE A 522 26.11 11.07 3.17
C ILE A 522 26.20 12.23 2.17
N ALA A 523 25.09 12.54 1.49
CA ALA A 523 25.02 13.59 0.49
C ALA A 523 25.33 14.97 1.08
N VAL A 524 24.79 15.28 2.27
CA VAL A 524 25.05 16.53 3.00
C VAL A 524 26.52 16.63 3.43
N LYS A 525 27.12 15.54 3.91
CA LYS A 525 28.54 15.57 4.29
C LYS A 525 29.45 15.80 3.10
N VAL A 526 29.17 15.14 1.97
CA VAL A 526 29.92 15.34 0.72
C VAL A 526 29.74 16.75 0.20
N SER A 527 28.52 17.31 0.22
CA SER A 527 28.29 18.68 -0.25
C SER A 527 29.04 19.70 0.60
N VAL A 528 29.00 19.58 1.94
CA VAL A 528 29.73 20.47 2.85
C VAL A 528 31.24 20.38 2.61
N ALA A 529 31.77 19.16 2.48
CA ALA A 529 33.18 18.94 2.20
C ALA A 529 33.64 19.57 0.87
N LEU A 530 32.76 19.68 -0.11
CA LEU A 530 33.09 20.26 -1.42
C LEU A 530 32.69 21.73 -1.55
N GLY A 531 32.22 22.36 -0.46
CA GLY A 531 31.74 23.74 -0.49
C GLY A 531 30.49 23.95 -1.36
N LEU A 532 29.71 22.88 -1.58
CA LEU A 532 28.47 22.87 -2.36
C LEU A 532 27.25 23.05 -1.44
N ASN A 533 26.14 23.51 -2.01
CA ASN A 533 24.87 23.73 -1.31
C ASN A 533 24.27 22.39 -0.80
N PRO A 534 24.19 22.16 0.53
CA PRO A 534 23.65 20.92 1.07
C PRO A 534 22.18 20.70 0.75
N PHE A 535 21.40 21.78 0.59
CA PHE A 535 20.00 21.67 0.19
C PHE A 535 19.85 21.07 -1.21
N ALA A 536 20.72 21.38 -2.16
CA ALA A 536 20.68 20.81 -3.50
C ALA A 536 20.81 19.27 -3.45
N PHE A 537 21.75 18.77 -2.64
CA PHE A 537 21.98 17.35 -2.44
C PHE A 537 20.84 16.66 -1.69
N MET A 538 20.30 17.30 -0.65
CA MET A 538 19.11 16.80 0.04
C MET A 538 17.92 16.69 -0.91
N TYR A 539 17.70 17.67 -1.78
CA TYR A 539 16.58 17.65 -2.73
C TYR A 539 16.78 16.57 -3.80
N ALA A 540 18.01 16.41 -4.31
CA ALA A 540 18.33 15.37 -5.27
C ALA A 540 18.04 13.98 -4.69
N VAL A 541 18.49 13.71 -3.47
CA VAL A 541 18.22 12.44 -2.78
C VAL A 541 16.72 12.26 -2.50
N THR A 542 16.05 13.30 -1.99
CA THR A 542 14.62 13.23 -1.64
C THR A 542 13.74 12.92 -2.86
N PHE A 543 14.02 13.56 -4.00
CA PHE A 543 13.31 13.30 -5.24
C PHE A 543 13.68 11.95 -5.85
N ALA A 544 14.96 11.60 -5.89
CA ALA A 544 15.41 10.32 -6.43
C ALA A 544 14.84 9.12 -5.65
N ALA A 545 14.81 9.20 -4.32
CA ALA A 545 14.27 8.13 -3.47
C ALA A 545 12.75 7.95 -3.58
N SER A 546 12.03 8.92 -4.15
CA SER A 546 10.59 8.76 -4.40
C SER A 546 10.31 8.29 -5.83
N ASN A 547 11.26 8.41 -6.75
CA ASN A 547 11.12 8.10 -8.17
C ASN A 547 11.32 6.61 -8.50
N SER A 548 10.78 5.71 -7.67
CA SER A 548 10.79 4.26 -7.88
C SER A 548 9.73 3.83 -8.90
N TYR A 549 10.04 3.98 -10.20
CA TYR A 549 9.12 3.65 -11.29
C TYR A 549 9.43 2.31 -11.96
N MET A 550 10.66 1.80 -11.85
CA MET A 550 11.15 0.69 -12.66
C MET A 550 10.69 -0.68 -12.15
N THR A 551 10.34 -0.79 -10.87
CA THR A 551 9.92 -2.05 -10.25
C THR A 551 8.56 -1.95 -9.57
N PRO A 552 7.82 -3.08 -9.50
CA PRO A 552 6.56 -3.14 -8.75
C PRO A 552 6.76 -3.14 -7.22
N ILE A 553 7.98 -3.38 -6.72
CA ILE A 553 8.29 -3.53 -5.30
C ILE A 553 8.81 -2.20 -4.71
N GLY A 554 9.54 -1.41 -5.50
CA GLY A 554 10.18 -0.17 -5.05
C GLY A 554 9.23 0.90 -4.52
N TYR A 555 7.92 0.80 -4.81
CA TYR A 555 6.90 1.64 -4.19
C TYR A 555 5.65 0.84 -3.84
N GLN A 556 5.08 1.07 -2.65
CA GLN A 556 3.85 0.40 -2.21
C GLN A 556 2.68 0.59 -3.19
N THR A 557 2.51 1.79 -3.75
CA THR A 557 1.50 2.10 -4.77
C THR A 557 1.69 1.30 -6.05
N ASN A 558 2.94 1.01 -6.45
CA ASN A 558 3.23 0.15 -7.60
C ASN A 558 2.79 -1.30 -7.32
N THR A 559 2.99 -1.78 -6.09
CA THR A 559 2.50 -3.11 -5.68
C THR A 559 0.97 -3.16 -5.70
N MET A 560 0.30 -2.10 -5.24
CA MET A 560 -1.17 -2.02 -5.23
C MET A 560 -1.78 -2.23 -6.61
N VAL A 561 -1.17 -1.65 -7.64
CA VAL A 561 -1.68 -1.70 -9.02
C VAL A 561 -1.18 -2.92 -9.80
N TYR A 562 -0.20 -3.67 -9.27
CA TYR A 562 0.48 -4.76 -9.96
C TYR A 562 -0.49 -5.88 -10.42
N SER A 563 -1.18 -6.49 -9.47
CA SER A 563 -2.10 -7.60 -9.74
C SER A 563 -3.44 -7.15 -10.32
N PRO A 564 -4.07 -6.08 -9.82
CA PRO A 564 -5.30 -5.53 -10.42
C PRO A 564 -5.13 -5.14 -11.91
N GLY A 565 -3.96 -4.61 -12.28
CA GLY A 565 -3.63 -4.30 -13.67
C GLY A 565 -3.17 -5.48 -14.52
N GLY A 566 -3.04 -6.69 -13.96
CA GLY A 566 -2.52 -7.86 -14.67
C GLY A 566 -1.10 -7.67 -15.21
N TYR A 567 -0.29 -6.88 -14.51
CA TYR A 567 1.07 -6.54 -14.94
C TYR A 567 2.06 -7.67 -14.66
N LYS A 568 3.10 -7.73 -15.48
CA LYS A 568 4.33 -8.49 -15.25
C LYS A 568 5.39 -7.54 -14.73
N PHE A 569 6.44 -8.07 -14.09
CA PHE A 569 7.51 -7.28 -13.51
C PHE A 569 8.11 -6.27 -14.50
N PHE A 570 8.48 -6.74 -15.69
CA PHE A 570 9.09 -5.91 -16.74
C PHE A 570 8.14 -4.88 -17.38
N ASP A 571 6.83 -4.94 -17.14
CA ASP A 571 5.92 -3.89 -17.62
C ASP A 571 6.19 -2.56 -16.89
N PHE A 572 6.56 -2.62 -15.61
CA PHE A 572 6.99 -1.44 -14.84
C PHE A 572 8.28 -0.87 -15.38
N THR A 573 9.29 -1.71 -15.63
CA THR A 573 10.57 -1.24 -16.17
C THR A 573 10.38 -0.61 -17.55
N ARG A 574 9.53 -1.21 -18.41
CA ARG A 574 9.27 -0.71 -19.75
C ARG A 574 8.67 0.70 -19.76
N VAL A 575 7.77 1.01 -18.85
CA VAL A 575 7.09 2.32 -18.77
C VAL A 575 7.86 3.29 -17.85
N GLY A 576 8.45 2.79 -16.77
CA GLY A 576 9.12 3.56 -15.74
C GLY A 576 10.56 3.95 -16.08
N ALA A 577 11.35 3.10 -16.75
CA ALA A 577 12.74 3.41 -17.05
C ALA A 577 12.93 4.68 -17.92
N PRO A 578 12.13 4.92 -18.98
CA PRO A 578 12.25 6.16 -19.74
C PRO A 578 11.86 7.39 -18.90
N LEU A 579 10.83 7.29 -18.04
CA LEU A 579 10.45 8.36 -17.13
C LEU A 579 11.55 8.65 -16.11
N ASN A 580 12.11 7.59 -15.50
CA ASN A 580 13.18 7.70 -14.52
C ASN A 580 14.43 8.34 -15.15
N LEU A 581 14.76 7.97 -16.39
CA LEU A 581 15.88 8.58 -17.14
C LEU A 581 15.63 10.08 -17.41
N ILE A 582 14.42 10.46 -17.83
CA ILE A 582 14.04 11.86 -18.01
C ILE A 582 14.21 12.64 -16.70
N LEU A 583 13.68 12.11 -15.59
CA LEU A 583 13.77 12.77 -14.29
C LEU A 583 15.20 12.79 -13.73
N THR A 584 16.00 11.77 -14.01
CA THR A 584 17.43 11.71 -13.65
C THR A 584 18.23 12.82 -14.30
N ILE A 585 17.91 13.20 -15.53
CA ILE A 585 18.58 14.30 -16.23
C ILE A 585 18.00 15.65 -15.80
N VAL A 586 16.67 15.77 -15.80
CA VAL A 586 15.99 17.05 -15.62
C VAL A 586 16.02 17.53 -14.16
N THR A 587 15.84 16.63 -13.19
CA THR A 587 15.71 17.04 -11.78
C THR A 587 16.99 17.69 -11.24
N PRO A 588 18.20 17.11 -11.41
CA PRO A 588 19.44 17.77 -10.98
C PRO A 588 19.67 19.13 -11.67
N LEU A 589 19.36 19.24 -12.97
CA LEU A 589 19.45 20.52 -13.69
C LEU A 589 18.50 21.57 -13.11
N LEU A 590 17.25 21.19 -12.82
CA LEU A 590 16.27 22.08 -12.20
C LEU A 590 16.66 22.45 -10.77
N ILE A 591 17.26 21.54 -10.01
CA ILE A 591 17.76 21.82 -8.66
C ILE A 591 18.82 22.92 -8.72
N ILE A 592 19.80 22.79 -9.61
CA ILE A 592 20.86 23.79 -9.77
C ILE A 592 20.27 25.12 -10.22
N TRP A 593 19.33 25.10 -11.17
CA TRP A 593 18.70 26.31 -11.68
C TRP A 593 17.86 27.05 -10.62
N LEU A 594 17.13 26.32 -9.78
CA LEU A 594 16.23 26.91 -8.78
C LEU A 594 16.91 27.26 -7.45
N TYR A 595 17.88 26.45 -7.03
CA TYR A 595 18.43 26.49 -5.66
C TYR A 595 19.96 26.65 -5.62
N GLY A 596 20.64 26.66 -6.76
CA GLY A 596 22.09 26.67 -6.84
C GLY A 596 22.72 25.30 -6.58
N LEU A 597 24.02 25.21 -6.80
CA LEU A 597 24.82 23.99 -6.59
C LEU A 597 25.62 24.07 -5.30
#